data_AF-A0A8C5B4Y0-F1
#
_entry.id   AF-A0A8C5B4Y0-F1
#
_cell.length_a   1.000
_cell.length_b   1.000
_cell.length_c   1.000
_cell.angle_alpha   90.00
_cell.angle_beta   90.00
_cell.angle_gamma   90.00
#
_symmetry.space_group_name_H-M   'P 1'
#
loop_
_entity.id
_entity.type
_entity.pdbx_description
1 polymer ?
#
loop_
_entity_poly.entity_id
_entity_poly.type
_entity_poly.pdbx_seq_one_letter_code
_entity_poly.pdbx_strand_id
1 'polypeptide(L)'
;LDVLKVAYGWTDIETCKEDNPTEQLANTAGALEALANRCNGTKVCEVDKTIFGADPCPDTYKYIQTTYTCLACESCHSFTCEVLFLSAPHPDGGQTIALIGAFYGRADQTTCKQHVPFRKLKNIDCSAPNATQFVAERCKGESCTFLAKNNMFGKDPCQGTYKYLEVDYTCECKQRFLQCGFSLLEFSLLAY
;
A
#
# COMPACT_ATOMS: atom_id res chain seq x y z
N LEU A 1 2.83 -1.00 9.92
CA LEU A 1 2.99 -2.41 9.53
C LEU A 1 1.69 -3.13 9.84
N ASP A 2 1.31 -4.10 9.02
CA ASP A 2 0.20 -5.02 9.30
C ASP A 2 0.63 -6.43 8.87
N VAL A 3 0.78 -7.33 9.85
CA VAL A 3 1.33 -8.68 9.64
C VAL A 3 0.22 -9.60 9.13
N LEU A 4 0.43 -10.22 7.96
CA LEU A 4 -0.57 -11.04 7.29
C LEU A 4 -0.35 -12.54 7.51
N LYS A 5 0.90 -13.00 7.47
CA LYS A 5 1.26 -14.41 7.57
C LYS A 5 2.60 -14.56 8.28
N VAL A 6 2.71 -15.56 9.14
CA VAL A 6 3.96 -15.91 9.84
C VAL A 6 4.12 -17.42 9.87
N ALA A 7 5.30 -17.88 9.49
CA ALA A 7 5.81 -19.21 9.76
C ALA A 7 7.08 -19.04 10.60
N TYR A 8 7.12 -19.70 11.77
CA TYR A 8 8.28 -19.70 12.64
C TYR A 8 8.59 -21.14 13.06
N GLY A 9 9.75 -21.64 12.63
CA GLY A 9 10.13 -23.03 12.77
C GLY A 9 10.69 -23.58 11.46
N TRP A 10 10.36 -24.82 11.13
CA TRP A 10 10.74 -25.44 9.87
C TRP A 10 9.50 -26.04 9.20
N THR A 11 8.96 -25.31 8.22
CA THR A 11 7.63 -25.63 7.64
C THR A 11 7.65 -26.21 6.24
N ASP A 12 8.82 -26.21 5.58
CA ASP A 12 9.06 -26.90 4.31
C ASP A 12 10.57 -27.15 4.09
N ILE A 13 10.88 -28.16 3.27
CA ILE A 13 12.25 -28.63 3.01
C ILE A 13 13.02 -27.80 1.98
N GLU A 14 12.35 -26.88 1.28
CA GLU A 14 12.95 -26.06 0.22
C GLU A 14 13.46 -24.73 0.76
N THR A 15 12.76 -24.16 1.74
CA THR A 15 13.11 -22.88 2.38
C THR A 15 14.32 -23.05 3.29
N CYS A 16 15.33 -22.21 3.08
CA CYS A 16 16.61 -22.23 3.82
C CYS A 16 17.34 -23.58 3.76
N LYS A 17 17.42 -24.18 2.56
CA LYS A 17 18.07 -25.48 2.34
C LYS A 17 19.59 -25.39 2.52
N GLU A 18 20.09 -25.89 3.65
CA GLU A 18 21.48 -26.32 3.85
C GLU A 18 21.49 -27.84 4.05
N ASP A 19 22.59 -28.51 3.69
CA ASP A 19 22.68 -29.96 3.46
C ASP A 19 21.87 -30.85 4.43
N ASN A 20 20.82 -31.46 3.86
CA ASN A 20 20.04 -32.62 4.32
C ASN A 20 19.75 -32.75 5.83
N PRO A 21 18.74 -32.06 6.38
CA PRO A 21 18.29 -32.32 7.74
C PRO A 21 17.26 -33.47 7.72
N THR A 22 17.54 -34.54 8.47
CA THR A 22 16.63 -35.66 8.74
C THR A 22 15.55 -35.33 9.78
N GLU A 23 15.16 -34.06 9.91
CA GLU A 23 14.38 -33.58 11.06
C GLU A 23 12.90 -33.27 10.75
N GLN A 24 12.11 -33.19 11.82
CA GLN A 24 10.65 -33.17 11.80
C GLN A 24 10.14 -31.75 11.52
N LEU A 25 9.23 -31.61 10.55
CA LEU A 25 8.56 -30.35 10.25
C LEU A 25 7.75 -29.87 11.46
N ALA A 26 8.02 -28.66 11.94
CA ALA A 26 7.37 -28.07 13.09
C ALA A 26 7.16 -26.56 12.89
N ASN A 27 5.91 -26.11 13.02
CA ASN A 27 5.55 -24.69 13.04
C ASN A 27 5.06 -24.30 14.44
N THR A 28 5.45 -23.11 14.89
CA THR A 28 5.00 -22.58 16.18
C THR A 28 3.55 -22.10 16.06
N ALA A 29 2.65 -22.71 16.83
CA ALA A 29 1.26 -22.27 16.93
C ALA A 29 1.18 -20.85 17.53
N GLY A 30 0.30 -20.00 16.99
CA GLY A 30 0.14 -18.62 17.47
C GLY A 30 1.23 -17.65 17.01
N ALA A 31 2.18 -18.06 16.15
CA ALA A 31 3.24 -17.17 15.66
C ALA A 31 2.72 -15.92 14.94
N LEU A 32 1.60 -16.02 14.22
CA LEU A 32 0.95 -14.86 13.61
C LEU A 32 0.47 -13.86 14.65
N GLU A 33 -0.26 -14.32 15.66
CA GLU A 33 -0.81 -13.46 16.72
C GLU A 33 0.30 -12.82 17.55
N ALA A 34 1.34 -13.59 17.91
CA ALA A 34 2.50 -13.10 18.64
C ALA A 34 3.20 -11.95 17.90
N LEU A 35 3.46 -12.12 16.60
CA LEU A 35 4.13 -11.09 15.81
C LEU A 35 3.21 -9.91 15.49
N ALA A 36 1.94 -10.14 15.17
CA ALA A 36 0.96 -9.10 14.89
C ALA A 36 0.73 -8.20 16.11
N ASN A 37 0.57 -8.77 17.31
CA ASN A 37 0.39 -8.01 18.55
C ASN A 37 1.59 -7.09 18.86
N ARG A 38 2.78 -7.44 18.38
CA ARG A 38 4.01 -6.67 18.60
C ARG A 38 4.28 -5.65 17.49
N CYS A 39 3.94 -5.97 16.25
CA CYS A 39 4.36 -5.20 15.07
C CYS A 39 3.23 -4.39 14.40
N ASN A 40 1.96 -4.73 14.59
CA ASN A 40 0.89 -4.01 13.91
C ASN A 40 0.84 -2.54 14.37
N GLY A 41 0.74 -1.62 13.41
CA GLY A 41 0.73 -0.17 13.66
C GLY A 41 2.10 0.48 13.81
N THR A 42 3.22 -0.26 13.85
CA THR A 42 4.56 0.34 13.93
C THR A 42 5.18 0.59 12.55
N LYS A 43 6.15 1.50 12.46
CA LYS A 43 6.96 1.71 11.24
C LYS A 43 8.20 0.81 11.20
N VAL A 44 8.79 0.57 12.36
CA VAL A 44 9.92 -0.32 12.57
C VAL A 44 9.49 -1.28 13.68
N CYS A 45 9.62 -2.58 13.43
CA CYS A 45 9.33 -3.61 14.43
C CYS A 45 10.58 -4.46 14.68
N GLU A 46 11.25 -4.19 15.79
CA GLU A 46 12.34 -5.01 16.30
C GLU A 46 11.79 -6.02 17.31
N VAL A 47 12.14 -7.28 17.10
CA VAL A 47 11.61 -8.40 17.87
C VAL A 47 12.68 -9.47 18.12
N ASP A 48 12.58 -10.04 19.31
CA ASP A 48 13.37 -11.18 19.74
C ASP A 48 12.51 -12.45 19.68
N LYS A 49 13.14 -13.62 19.47
CA LYS A 49 12.43 -14.91 19.35
C LYS A 49 11.54 -15.27 20.54
N THR A 50 11.79 -14.72 21.72
CA THR A 50 11.01 -14.96 22.95
C THR A 50 9.53 -14.65 22.79
N ILE A 51 9.14 -13.81 21.82
CA ILE A 51 7.72 -13.54 21.54
C ILE A 51 6.94 -14.79 21.10
N PHE A 52 7.64 -15.79 20.54
CA PHE A 52 7.04 -17.04 20.08
C PHE A 52 6.91 -18.08 21.20
N GLY A 53 7.34 -17.75 22.42
CA GLY A 53 7.29 -18.65 23.57
C GLY A 53 8.49 -19.61 23.63
N ALA A 54 8.28 -20.76 24.28
CA ALA A 54 9.30 -21.79 24.38
C ALA A 54 9.56 -22.45 23.01
N ASP A 55 10.82 -22.69 22.68
CA ASP A 55 11.21 -23.34 21.43
C ASP A 55 10.61 -24.75 21.34
N PRO A 56 9.69 -25.00 20.40
CA PRO A 56 9.01 -26.30 20.29
C PRO A 56 9.94 -27.40 19.76
N CYS A 57 11.04 -27.03 19.10
CA CYS A 57 12.04 -27.94 18.55
C CYS A 57 13.46 -27.40 18.81
N PRO A 58 13.99 -27.61 20.03
CA PRO A 58 15.38 -27.30 20.35
C PRO A 58 16.33 -27.99 19.37
N ASP A 59 17.44 -27.34 19.03
CA ASP A 59 18.50 -27.84 18.14
C ASP A 59 18.12 -28.07 16.67
N THR A 60 16.86 -27.86 16.29
CA THR A 60 16.43 -27.87 14.89
C THR A 60 16.72 -26.54 14.21
N TYR A 61 17.11 -26.62 12.93
CA TYR A 61 17.23 -25.46 12.06
C TYR A 61 15.88 -24.78 11.90
N LYS A 62 15.82 -23.46 12.13
CA LYS A 62 14.59 -22.69 12.07
C LYS A 62 14.72 -21.54 11.10
N TYR A 63 13.58 -21.13 10.56
CA TYR A 63 13.45 -19.86 9.88
C TYR A 63 12.24 -19.12 10.41
N ILE A 64 12.29 -17.80 10.28
CA ILE A 64 11.08 -17.00 10.27
C ILE A 64 10.80 -16.57 8.84
N GLN A 65 9.60 -16.87 8.37
CA GLN A 65 9.06 -16.31 7.15
C GLN A 65 7.80 -15.52 7.49
N THR A 66 7.81 -14.22 7.24
CA THR A 66 6.63 -13.38 7.44
C THR A 66 6.29 -12.60 6.18
N THR A 67 5.00 -12.42 5.95
CA THR A 67 4.47 -11.48 4.95
C THR A 67 3.69 -10.42 5.69
N TYR A 68 4.00 -9.16 5.43
CA TYR A 68 3.35 -8.02 6.05
C TYR A 68 3.10 -6.92 5.02
N THR A 69 2.17 -6.03 5.33
CA THR A 69 1.95 -4.80 4.57
C THR A 69 2.45 -3.60 5.35
N CYS A 70 2.82 -2.55 4.63
CA CYS A 70 3.03 -1.23 5.21
C CYS A 70 2.04 -0.24 4.63
N LEU A 71 1.43 0.56 5.49
CA LEU A 71 0.60 1.68 5.11
C LEU A 71 1.48 2.93 5.17
N ALA A 72 1.96 3.38 4.02
CA ALA A 72 2.68 4.65 3.94
C ALA A 72 1.72 5.84 3.98
N CYS A 73 0.46 5.62 3.59
CA CYS A 73 -0.61 6.59 3.68
C CYS A 73 -1.97 5.89 3.82
N GLU A 74 -2.64 6.07 4.96
CA GLU A 74 -3.98 5.54 5.21
C GLU A 74 -5.09 6.31 4.46
N SER A 75 -4.84 7.57 4.10
CA SER A 75 -5.73 8.37 3.25
C SER A 75 -4.97 9.54 2.63
N CYS A 76 -4.47 9.36 1.41
CA CYS A 76 -3.80 10.41 0.64
C CYS A 76 -4.82 11.10 -0.26
N HIS A 77 -4.86 12.43 -0.21
CA HIS A 77 -5.68 13.26 -1.08
C HIS A 77 -4.76 14.08 -1.99
N SER A 78 -4.97 13.95 -3.30
CA SER A 78 -4.26 14.74 -4.31
C SER A 78 -5.27 15.40 -5.23
N PHE A 79 -5.02 16.64 -5.61
CA PHE A 79 -5.87 17.35 -6.55
C PHE A 79 -5.05 18.17 -7.55
N THR A 80 -5.62 18.40 -8.73
CA THR A 80 -5.01 19.21 -9.78
C THR A 80 -6.08 19.92 -10.61
N CYS A 81 -5.74 21.07 -11.19
CA CYS A 81 -6.66 21.82 -12.03
C CYS A 81 -6.73 21.25 -13.46
N GLU A 82 -7.80 21.55 -14.19
CA GLU A 82 -7.91 21.17 -15.60
C GLU A 82 -6.70 21.69 -16.40
N VAL A 83 -6.11 20.81 -17.22
CA VAL A 83 -4.88 21.03 -18.00
C VAL A 83 -3.59 21.05 -17.14
N LEU A 84 -3.63 20.60 -15.89
CA LEU A 84 -2.44 20.32 -15.09
C LEU A 84 -2.23 18.81 -14.88
N PHE A 85 -0.99 18.43 -14.57
CA PHE A 85 -0.65 17.05 -14.27
C PHE A 85 -1.07 16.71 -12.83
N LEU A 86 -1.68 15.55 -12.66
CA LEU A 86 -1.75 14.89 -11.37
C LEU A 86 -0.50 14.03 -11.24
N SER A 87 0.22 14.17 -10.13
CA SER A 87 1.26 13.23 -9.74
C SER A 87 0.78 12.54 -8.47
N ALA A 88 0.42 11.26 -8.59
CA ALA A 88 0.32 10.36 -7.44
C ALA A 88 1.68 9.63 -7.36
N PRO A 89 2.63 10.15 -6.55
CA PRO A 89 3.98 9.61 -6.52
C PRO A 89 3.96 8.13 -6.10
N HIS A 90 4.84 7.35 -6.72
CA HIS A 90 5.22 6.06 -6.17
C HIS A 90 6.07 6.39 -4.95
N PRO A 91 5.77 5.84 -3.78
CA PRO A 91 6.78 5.72 -2.76
C PRO A 91 7.71 4.57 -3.18
N ASP A 92 9.02 4.77 -3.07
CA ASP A 92 10.02 3.81 -3.55
C ASP A 92 9.83 2.41 -2.95
N GLY A 93 10.14 1.36 -3.72
CA GLY A 93 10.27 -0.01 -3.21
C GLY A 93 8.98 -0.75 -2.88
N GLY A 94 8.29 -1.29 -3.90
CA GLY A 94 7.26 -2.33 -3.70
C GLY A 94 5.92 -1.85 -3.12
N GLN A 95 5.66 -0.54 -3.16
CA GLN A 95 4.39 0.06 -2.77
C GLN A 95 3.41 0.12 -3.94
N THR A 96 2.16 -0.20 -3.67
CA THR A 96 1.06 -0.16 -4.65
C THR A 96 0.05 0.89 -4.23
N ILE A 97 -0.48 1.61 -5.21
CA ILE A 97 -1.55 2.58 -5.01
C ILE A 97 -2.88 1.83 -5.07
N ALA A 98 -3.68 1.94 -4.01
CA ALA A 98 -5.06 1.48 -3.98
C ALA A 98 -6.00 2.70 -3.97
N LEU A 99 -6.80 2.83 -5.02
CA LEU A 99 -7.69 3.97 -5.19
C LEU A 99 -8.91 3.84 -4.26
N ILE A 100 -9.19 4.89 -3.47
CA ILE A 100 -10.43 5.02 -2.70
C ILE A 100 -11.53 5.61 -3.60
N GLY A 101 -11.20 6.69 -4.32
CA GLY A 101 -12.13 7.35 -5.21
C GLY A 101 -11.45 8.41 -6.08
N ALA A 102 -12.13 8.83 -7.14
CA ALA A 102 -11.70 10.00 -7.91
C ALA A 102 -12.89 10.78 -8.46
N PHE A 103 -12.71 12.10 -8.52
CA PHE A 103 -13.67 13.07 -9.00
C PHE A 103 -13.05 13.93 -10.09
N TYR A 104 -13.74 14.12 -11.21
CA TYR A 104 -13.36 15.10 -12.23
C TYR A 104 -14.54 15.99 -12.56
N GLY A 105 -14.43 17.29 -12.30
CA GLY A 105 -15.55 18.20 -12.46
C GLY A 105 -15.36 19.50 -11.68
N ARG A 106 -16.44 20.03 -11.13
CA ARG A 106 -16.42 21.16 -10.19
C ARG A 106 -17.55 20.99 -9.19
N ALA A 107 -17.20 21.00 -7.91
CA ALA A 107 -18.10 20.95 -6.75
C ALA A 107 -18.13 22.27 -5.95
N ASP A 108 -17.19 23.20 -6.21
CA ASP A 108 -17.14 24.49 -5.53
C ASP A 108 -16.57 25.63 -6.42
N GLN A 109 -16.73 26.88 -5.98
CA GLN A 109 -16.28 28.08 -6.73
C GLN A 109 -14.86 28.56 -6.35
N THR A 110 -14.23 27.92 -5.37
CA THR A 110 -12.98 28.33 -4.75
C THR A 110 -11.75 27.55 -5.23
N THR A 111 -11.94 26.26 -5.51
CA THR A 111 -10.91 25.34 -6.00
C THR A 111 -10.55 25.68 -7.44
N CYS A 112 -9.24 25.75 -7.72
CA CYS A 112 -8.72 26.07 -9.05
C CYS A 112 -9.31 27.38 -9.64
N LYS A 113 -9.49 28.42 -8.82
CA LYS A 113 -10.08 29.71 -9.25
C LYS A 113 -9.09 30.71 -9.83
N GLN A 114 -7.80 30.52 -9.61
CA GLN A 114 -6.77 31.51 -9.94
C GLN A 114 -6.75 31.78 -11.44
N HIS A 115 -6.85 33.05 -11.83
CA HIS A 115 -6.89 33.47 -13.24
C HIS A 115 -8.03 32.89 -14.08
N VAL A 116 -9.10 32.38 -13.44
CA VAL A 116 -10.27 31.83 -14.13
C VAL A 116 -11.44 32.83 -14.08
N PRO A 117 -12.08 33.16 -15.21
CA PRO A 117 -13.25 34.02 -15.22
C PRO A 117 -14.41 33.43 -14.40
N PHE A 118 -15.06 34.26 -13.58
CA PHE A 118 -16.15 33.83 -12.67
C PHE A 118 -17.27 33.03 -13.37
N ARG A 119 -17.58 33.33 -14.64
CA ARG A 119 -18.58 32.58 -15.42
C ARG A 119 -18.26 31.08 -15.52
N LYS A 120 -16.98 30.70 -15.57
CA LYS A 120 -16.53 29.29 -15.63
C LYS A 120 -16.51 28.58 -14.28
N LEU A 121 -16.75 29.31 -13.18
CA LEU A 121 -16.76 28.79 -11.81
C LEU A 121 -18.19 28.58 -11.28
N LYS A 122 -19.22 29.10 -11.98
CA LYS A 122 -20.61 29.10 -11.49
C LYS A 122 -21.22 27.72 -11.34
N ASN A 123 -20.91 26.81 -12.27
CA ASN A 123 -21.47 25.48 -12.27
C ASN A 123 -20.70 24.59 -11.30
N ILE A 124 -21.30 24.31 -10.16
CA ILE A 124 -20.76 23.46 -9.09
C ILE A 124 -21.45 22.10 -9.00
N ASP A 125 -22.39 21.82 -9.90
CA ASP A 125 -23.05 20.53 -10.02
C ASP A 125 -22.50 19.80 -11.25
N CYS A 126 -21.17 19.68 -11.32
CA CYS A 126 -20.48 19.06 -12.44
C CYS A 126 -19.58 17.92 -11.98
N SER A 127 -19.84 16.72 -12.51
CA SER A 127 -19.02 15.53 -12.27
C SER A 127 -19.00 14.62 -13.48
N ALA A 128 -17.82 14.07 -13.80
CA ALA A 128 -17.66 13.01 -14.77
C ALA A 128 -17.93 11.63 -14.11
N PRO A 129 -18.89 10.83 -14.62
CA PRO A 129 -19.28 9.57 -13.99
C PRO A 129 -18.17 8.51 -14.04
N ASN A 130 -17.25 8.62 -15.00
CA ASN A 130 -16.19 7.62 -15.22
C ASN A 130 -14.85 8.00 -14.56
N ALA A 131 -14.82 9.05 -13.73
CA ALA A 131 -13.59 9.55 -13.13
C ALA A 131 -12.87 8.48 -12.31
N THR A 132 -13.58 7.83 -11.39
CA THR A 132 -13.01 6.77 -10.54
C THR A 132 -12.50 5.58 -11.36
N GLN A 133 -13.29 5.09 -12.34
CA GLN A 133 -12.87 3.97 -13.17
C GLN A 133 -11.61 4.29 -13.98
N PHE A 134 -11.57 5.47 -14.61
CA PHE A 134 -10.43 5.90 -15.41
C PHE A 134 -9.14 5.97 -14.58
N VAL A 135 -9.20 6.58 -13.40
CA VAL A 135 -8.05 6.70 -12.52
C VAL A 135 -7.62 5.32 -11.99
N ALA A 136 -8.58 4.44 -11.65
CA ALA A 136 -8.28 3.10 -11.18
C ALA A 136 -7.51 2.28 -12.24
N GLU A 137 -7.92 2.36 -13.51
CA GLU A 137 -7.24 1.70 -14.62
C GLU A 137 -5.86 2.30 -14.88
N ARG A 138 -5.72 3.63 -14.75
CA ARG A 138 -4.47 4.34 -15.04
C ARG A 138 -3.40 4.20 -13.96
N CYS A 139 -3.82 4.06 -12.70
CA CYS A 139 -2.97 4.08 -11.51
C CYS A 139 -2.88 2.71 -10.81
N LYS A 140 -3.28 1.63 -11.48
CA LYS A 140 -3.34 0.30 -10.89
C LYS A 140 -1.94 -0.22 -10.54
N GLY A 141 -1.57 -0.12 -9.26
CA GLY A 141 -0.34 -0.72 -8.72
C GLY A 141 0.96 0.00 -9.05
N GLU A 142 0.93 1.10 -9.78
CA GLU A 142 2.11 1.89 -10.16
C GLU A 142 1.86 3.39 -9.95
N SER A 143 2.92 4.19 -9.92
CA SER A 143 2.76 5.64 -10.00
C SER A 143 2.12 6.03 -11.31
N CYS A 144 1.18 6.96 -11.22
CA CYS A 144 0.54 7.49 -12.40
C CYS A 144 0.73 8.99 -12.45
N THR A 145 1.15 9.44 -13.62
CA THR A 145 1.14 10.85 -13.99
C THR A 145 0.35 11.01 -15.27
N PHE A 146 -0.68 11.83 -15.23
CA PHE A 146 -1.50 12.12 -16.40
C PHE A 146 -2.13 13.51 -16.30
N LEU A 147 -2.50 14.03 -17.46
CA LEU A 147 -3.08 15.36 -17.62
C LEU A 147 -4.58 15.31 -17.32
N ALA A 148 -5.08 16.16 -16.41
CA ALA A 148 -6.50 16.26 -16.11
C ALA A 148 -7.25 17.02 -17.22
N LYS A 149 -7.70 16.29 -18.26
CA LYS A 149 -8.42 16.87 -19.41
C LYS A 149 -9.60 16.00 -19.84
N ASN A 150 -10.59 16.64 -20.46
CA ASN A 150 -11.87 16.04 -20.87
C ASN A 150 -11.76 14.68 -21.56
N ASN A 151 -10.85 14.53 -22.52
CA ASN A 151 -10.76 13.33 -23.33
C ASN A 151 -10.26 12.10 -22.54
N MET A 152 -9.61 12.30 -21.40
CA MET A 152 -9.21 11.22 -20.51
C MET A 152 -10.45 10.58 -19.87
N PHE A 153 -11.49 11.37 -19.62
CA PHE A 153 -12.73 10.93 -18.98
C PHE A 153 -13.87 10.68 -19.98
N GLY A 154 -13.53 10.49 -21.26
CA GLY A 154 -14.45 10.17 -22.35
C GLY A 154 -15.11 11.39 -23.01
N LYS A 155 -15.83 12.21 -22.24
CA LYS A 155 -16.45 13.46 -22.73
C LYS A 155 -16.34 14.58 -21.69
N ASP A 156 -16.49 15.83 -22.13
CA ASP A 156 -16.60 16.95 -21.20
C ASP A 156 -17.91 16.84 -20.41
N PRO A 157 -17.87 16.70 -19.07
CA PRO A 157 -19.08 16.59 -18.26
C PRO A 157 -19.87 17.91 -18.20
N CYS A 158 -19.24 19.06 -18.42
CA CYS A 158 -19.88 20.37 -18.30
C CYS A 158 -19.16 21.46 -19.11
N GLN A 159 -19.46 21.53 -20.40
CA GLN A 159 -18.85 22.49 -21.31
C GLN A 159 -18.93 23.93 -20.80
N GLY A 160 -17.83 24.67 -20.90
CA GLY A 160 -17.73 26.05 -20.41
C GLY A 160 -17.45 26.19 -18.91
N THR A 161 -17.38 25.09 -18.17
CA THR A 161 -16.97 25.06 -16.76
C THR A 161 -15.50 24.66 -16.67
N TYR A 162 -14.71 25.41 -15.90
CA TYR A 162 -13.32 25.04 -15.63
C TYR A 162 -13.31 23.98 -14.54
N LYS A 163 -12.66 22.84 -14.75
CA LYS A 163 -12.77 21.68 -13.84
C LYS A 163 -11.50 21.47 -13.02
N TYR A 164 -11.55 20.52 -12.12
CA TYR A 164 -10.42 19.99 -11.38
C TYR A 164 -10.61 18.48 -11.17
N LEU A 165 -9.50 17.80 -10.93
CA LEU A 165 -9.43 16.38 -10.60
C LEU A 165 -9.04 16.26 -9.13
N GLU A 166 -9.79 15.48 -8.37
CA GLU A 166 -9.48 15.06 -7.01
C GLU A 166 -9.35 13.54 -6.99
N VAL A 167 -8.36 13.03 -6.26
CA VAL A 167 -8.05 11.61 -6.15
C VAL A 167 -7.73 11.28 -4.70
N ASP A 168 -8.48 10.34 -4.15
CA ASP A 168 -8.26 9.76 -2.84
C ASP A 168 -7.71 8.35 -3.00
N TYR A 169 -6.58 8.05 -2.35
CA TYR A 169 -5.90 6.76 -2.47
C TYR A 169 -5.13 6.39 -1.20
N THR A 170 -4.84 5.10 -1.03
CA THR A 170 -3.89 4.58 -0.04
C THR A 170 -2.61 4.09 -0.72
N CYS A 171 -1.51 4.10 0.02
CA CYS A 171 -0.25 3.52 -0.43
C CYS A 171 0.08 2.32 0.46
N GLU A 172 0.11 1.14 -0.14
CA GLU A 172 0.33 -0.13 0.55
C GLU A 172 1.55 -0.85 -0.05
N CYS A 173 2.59 -1.12 0.75
CA CYS A 173 3.60 -2.11 0.34
C CYS A 173 3.19 -3.50 0.78
N LYS A 174 3.62 -4.51 0.04
CA LYS A 174 3.60 -5.90 0.49
C LYS A 174 5.02 -6.42 0.53
N GLN A 175 5.50 -6.74 1.73
CA GLN A 175 6.85 -7.25 1.94
C GLN A 175 6.84 -8.70 2.40
N ARG A 176 7.84 -9.45 1.94
CA ARG A 176 8.16 -10.80 2.41
C ARG A 176 9.53 -10.75 3.07
N PHE A 177 9.58 -11.13 4.35
CA PHE A 177 10.81 -11.26 5.12
C PHE A 177 11.08 -12.73 5.38
N LEU A 178 12.33 -13.14 5.17
CA LEU A 178 12.83 -14.48 5.46
C LEU A 178 14.18 -14.35 6.15
N GLN A 179 14.31 -14.94 7.33
CA GLN A 179 15.59 -15.07 8.02
C GLN A 179 15.75 -16.51 8.49
N CYS A 180 16.91 -17.07 8.20
CA CYS A 180 17.26 -18.45 8.51
C CYS A 180 18.30 -18.50 9.64
N GLY A 181 18.27 -19.54 10.48
CA GLY A 181 19.35 -19.84 11.41
C GLY A 181 18.93 -20.68 12.61
N PHE A 182 19.90 -21.36 13.22
CA PHE A 182 19.70 -22.20 14.41
C PHE A 182 19.26 -21.40 15.65
N SER A 183 19.64 -20.11 15.75
CA SER A 183 19.50 -19.33 16.98
C SER A 183 18.76 -18.00 16.86
N LEU A 184 18.21 -17.64 15.68
CA LEU A 184 17.46 -16.40 15.34
C LEU A 184 17.23 -15.48 16.55
N LEU A 185 18.25 -14.71 16.93
CA LEU A 185 18.20 -13.95 18.18
C LEU A 185 17.27 -12.75 18.01
N GLU A 186 17.47 -11.98 16.95
CA GLU A 186 16.70 -10.77 16.68
C GLU A 186 16.43 -10.60 15.18
N PHE A 187 15.33 -9.92 14.87
CA PHE A 187 14.99 -9.51 13.51
C PHE A 187 14.20 -8.20 13.50
N SER A 188 14.28 -7.48 12.38
CA SER A 188 13.65 -6.16 12.21
C SER A 188 12.79 -6.14 10.95
N LEU A 189 11.52 -5.76 11.11
CA LEU A 189 10.59 -5.50 10.00
C LEU A 189 10.47 -4.00 9.78
N LEU A 190 10.48 -3.57 8.52
CA LEU A 190 10.59 -2.16 8.17
C LEU A 190 9.49 -1.77 7.17
N ALA A 191 8.74 -0.73 7.51
CA ALA A 191 7.83 -0.03 6.62
C ALA A 191 8.58 1.15 5.98
N TYR A 192 9.21 0.90 4.83
CA TYR A 192 9.68 1.97 3.94
C TYR A 192 8.72 2.12 2.77
#